data_AF-A0A814MF27-F1
#
_entry.id   AF-A0A814MF27-F1
#
_cell.length_a   1.000
_cell.length_b   1.000
_cell.length_c   1.000
_cell.angle_alpha   90.00
_cell.angle_beta   90.00
_cell.angle_gamma   90.00
#
_symmetry.space_group_name_H-M   'P 1'
#
loop_
_entity.id
_entity.type
_entity.pdbx_description
1 polymer ?
#
loop_
_entity_poly.entity_id
_entity_poly.type
_entity_poly.pdbx_seq_one_letter_code
_entity_poly.pdbx_strand_id
1 'polypeptide(L)' 'MTESIEDSSSSCDETLIDEEDLNKFTPTLDQFTPAIPETVTKYYMRQCGLQTDDDRVVKLLSVSVQKFMTGIQHKKKV' A
#
# COMPACT_ATOMS: atom_id res chain seq x y z
N MET A 1 1.92 -19.86 -42.36
CA MET A 1 0.72 -19.40 -41.63
C MET A 1 0.61 -20.27 -40.40
N THR A 2 0.84 -19.85 -39.17
CA THR A 2 1.30 -18.62 -38.52
C THR A 2 1.46 -19.07 -37.08
N GLU A 3 2.53 -18.62 -36.41
CA GLU A 3 2.73 -18.77 -34.97
C GLU A 3 1.43 -18.48 -34.22
N SER A 4 0.99 -19.43 -33.40
CA SER A 4 0.15 -19.10 -32.25
C SER A 4 1.10 -18.96 -31.08
N ILE A 5 1.31 -17.69 -30.78
CA ILE A 5 2.16 -17.10 -29.77
C ILE A 5 1.95 -17.80 -28.43
N GLU A 6 3.05 -18.32 -27.90
CA GLU A 6 3.24 -18.57 -26.47
C GLU A 6 3.16 -17.22 -25.75
N ASP A 7 1.97 -16.85 -25.26
CA ASP A 7 1.93 -15.83 -24.20
C ASP A 7 2.13 -16.52 -22.86
N SER A 8 3.42 -16.57 -22.54
CA SER A 8 3.94 -16.76 -21.21
C SER A 8 3.40 -15.67 -20.28
N SER A 9 2.23 -15.87 -19.65
CA SER A 9 1.89 -15.11 -18.44
C SER A 9 2.60 -15.76 -17.26
N SER A 10 3.87 -15.37 -17.10
CA SER A 10 4.54 -15.11 -15.82
C SER A 10 4.05 -15.92 -14.62
N SER A 11 4.93 -16.77 -14.08
CA SER A 11 4.89 -17.20 -12.68
C SER A 11 5.05 -15.97 -11.78
N CYS A 12 3.98 -15.19 -11.61
CA CYS A 12 3.89 -14.19 -10.57
C CYS A 12 3.05 -14.77 -9.43
N ASP A 13 3.64 -14.87 -8.24
CA ASP A 13 2.95 -15.16 -6.98
C ASP A 13 1.80 -14.14 -6.80
N GLU A 14 0.61 -14.49 -7.29
CA GLU A 14 -0.64 -13.81 -7.00
C GLU A 14 -1.07 -14.19 -5.59
N THR A 15 -0.72 -13.37 -4.61
CA THR A 15 -1.50 -13.31 -3.38
C THR A 15 -2.88 -12.77 -3.77
N LEU A 16 -3.83 -13.66 -4.10
CA LEU A 16 -5.22 -13.30 -4.38
C LEU A 16 -5.74 -12.47 -3.20
N ILE A 17 -5.85 -11.16 -3.39
CA ILE A 17 -6.49 -10.30 -2.39
C ILE A 17 -7.98 -10.49 -2.61
N ASP A 18 -8.59 -11.34 -1.81
CA ASP A 18 -10.03 -11.55 -1.85
C ASP A 18 -10.74 -10.21 -1.63
N GLU A 19 -11.75 -9.89 -2.45
CA GLU A 19 -12.52 -8.64 -2.30
C GLU A 19 -13.11 -8.49 -0.89
N GLU A 20 -13.40 -9.62 -0.24
CA GLU A 20 -13.85 -9.69 1.14
C GLU A 20 -12.82 -9.14 2.13
N ASP A 21 -11.53 -9.40 1.91
CA ASP A 21 -10.45 -8.94 2.77
C ASP A 21 -10.18 -7.45 2.60
N LEU A 22 -10.30 -6.92 1.38
CA LEU A 22 -10.22 -5.48 1.13
C LEU A 22 -11.39 -4.71 1.77
N ASN A 23 -12.59 -5.28 1.70
CA ASN A 23 -13.78 -4.72 2.33
C ASN A 23 -13.67 -4.74 3.86
N LYS A 24 -13.04 -5.76 4.45
CA LYS A 24 -12.72 -5.80 5.88
C LYS A 24 -11.61 -4.83 6.26
N PHE A 25 -10.65 -4.56 5.37
CA PHE A 25 -9.54 -3.66 5.62
C PHE A 25 -9.94 -2.18 5.61
N THR A 26 -10.82 -1.77 4.70
CA THR A 26 -11.28 -0.37 4.60
C THR A 26 -11.78 0.23 5.93
N PRO A 27 -12.67 -0.42 6.72
CA PRO A 27 -13.10 0.11 8.01
C PRO A 27 -12.00 0.10 9.08
N THR A 28 -10.99 -0.77 8.96
CA THR A 28 -9.83 -0.76 9.87
C THR A 28 -8.94 0.45 9.64
N LEU A 29 -8.89 0.97 8.40
CA LEU A 29 -8.17 2.22 8.11
C LEU A 29 -8.82 3.43 8.78
N ASP A 30 -10.15 3.46 8.90
CA ASP A 30 -10.84 4.59 9.53
C ASP A 30 -10.49 4.75 11.02
N GLN A 31 -10.34 3.62 11.70
CA GLN A 31 -10.02 3.53 13.14
C GLN A 31 -8.53 3.61 13.43
N PHE A 32 -7.69 3.65 12.40
CA PHE A 32 -6.24 3.71 12.57
C PHE A 32 -5.79 5.13 12.94
N THR A 33 -5.17 5.27 14.10
CA THR A 33 -4.46 6.49 14.51
C THR A 33 -2.97 6.34 14.19
N PRO A 34 -2.47 6.97 13.12
CA PRO A 34 -1.06 6.82 12.72
C PRO A 34 -0.12 7.40 13.78
N ALA A 35 1.01 6.74 13.99
CA ALA A 35 2.09 7.26 14.84
C ALA A 35 2.79 8.49 14.19
N ILE A 36 2.65 8.62 12.87
CA ILE A 36 3.09 9.80 12.12
C ILE A 36 1.93 10.78 12.07
N PRO A 37 2.09 12.04 12.53
CA PRO A 37 1.03 13.04 12.45
C PRO A 37 0.58 13.28 11.00
N GLU A 38 -0.74 13.34 10.78
CA GLU A 38 -1.31 13.51 9.43
C GLU A 38 -0.82 14.77 8.72
N THR A 39 -0.50 15.85 9.46
CA THR A 39 0.06 17.08 8.90
C THR A 39 1.38 16.85 8.17
N VAL A 40 2.23 15.98 8.71
CA VAL A 40 3.53 15.66 8.12
C VAL A 40 3.32 14.83 6.85
N THR A 41 2.44 13.84 6.90
CA THR A 41 2.08 13.02 5.74
C THR A 41 1.49 13.90 4.62
N LYS A 42 0.53 14.77 4.93
CA LYS A 42 -0.09 15.72 3.99
C LYS A 42 0.93 16.70 3.39
N TYR A 43 1.93 17.15 4.17
CA TYR A 43 3.02 17.98 3.67
C TYR A 43 3.86 17.26 2.61
N TYR A 44 4.30 16.04 2.88
CA TYR A 44 5.08 15.26 1.92
C TYR A 44 4.26 14.85 0.69
N MET A 45 2.98 14.52 0.86
CA MET A 45 2.06 14.26 -0.26
C MET A 45 1.97 15.48 -1.18
N ARG A 46 1.83 16.69 -0.62
CA ARG A 46 1.81 17.93 -1.39
C ARG A 46 3.12 18.20 -2.13
N GLN A 47 4.26 17.90 -1.52
CA GLN A 47 5.57 18.01 -2.19
C GLN A 47 5.68 17.08 -3.40
N CYS A 48 5.06 15.90 -3.34
CA CYS A 48 5.00 14.96 -4.45
C CYS A 48 3.91 15.31 -5.50
N GLY A 49 3.15 16.38 -5.30
CA GLY A 49 2.02 16.75 -6.17
C GLY A 49 0.74 15.93 -5.93
N LEU A 50 0.69 15.15 -4.85
CA LEU A 50 -0.47 14.35 -4.47
C LEU A 50 -1.35 15.14 -3.50
N GLN A 51 -2.58 15.44 -3.92
CA GLN A 51 -3.61 16.04 -3.09
C GLN A 51 -4.83 15.13 -3.11
N THR A 52 -5.28 14.72 -1.92
CA THR A 52 -6.45 13.86 -1.76
C THR A 52 -7.23 14.35 -0.56
N ASP A 53 -8.56 14.38 -0.71
CA ASP A 53 -9.48 14.77 0.35
C ASP A 53 -9.95 13.56 1.18
N ASP A 54 -9.63 12.34 0.74
CA ASP A 54 -9.97 11.12 1.48
C ASP A 54 -8.88 10.81 2.52
N ASP A 55 -9.21 10.99 3.80
CA ASP A 55 -8.32 10.68 4.92
C ASP A 55 -7.89 9.20 4.94
N ARG A 56 -8.66 8.27 4.35
CA ARG A 56 -8.28 6.86 4.25
C ARG A 56 -7.03 6.66 3.40
N VAL A 57 -6.85 7.47 2.36
CA VAL A 57 -5.65 7.42 1.51
C VAL A 57 -4.42 7.87 2.30
N VAL A 58 -4.56 8.92 3.12
CA VAL A 58 -3.50 9.43 4.00
C VAL A 58 -3.13 8.39 5.08
N LYS A 59 -4.13 7.73 5.66
CA LYS A 59 -3.92 6.67 6.66
C LYS A 59 -3.30 5.42 6.05
N LEU A 60 -3.75 5.00 4.85
CA LEU A 60 -3.15 3.88 4.12
C LEU A 60 -1.67 4.11 3.83
N LEU A 61 -1.31 5.31 3.35
CA LEU A 61 0.08 5.68 3.12
C LEU A 61 0.90 5.60 4.41
N SER A 62 0.34 6.12 5.51
CA SER A 62 1.00 6.08 6.83
C SER A 62 1.25 4.65 7.32
N VAL A 63 0.26 3.75 7.20
CA VAL A 63 0.39 2.32 7.55
C VAL A 63 1.42 1.63 6.65
N SER A 64 1.42 1.95 5.37
CA SER A 64 2.33 1.35 4.38
C SER A 64 3.79 1.72 4.68
N VAL A 65 4.05 3.00 5.00
CA VAL A 65 5.37 3.47 5.42
C VAL A 65 5.82 2.78 6.71
N GLN A 66 4.93 2.62 7.68
CA GLN A 66 5.26 1.91 8.92
C GLN A 66 5.59 0.43 8.69
N LYS A 67 4.82 -0.26 7.84
CA LYS A 67 5.12 -1.64 7.41
C LYS A 67 6.47 -1.72 6.68
N PHE A 68 6.78 -0.76 5.82
CA PHE A 68 8.05 -0.68 5.11
C PHE A 68 9.24 -0.51 6.06
N MET A 69 9.17 0.45 7.00
CA MET A 69 10.22 0.66 8.00
C MET A 69 10.44 -0.57 8.88
N THR A 70 9.35 -1.24 9.29
CA THR A 70 9.41 -2.49 10.05
C THR A 70 10.11 -3.59 9.25
N GLY A 71 9.82 -3.68 7.95
CA GLY A 71 10.48 -4.60 7.03
C GLY A 71 11.99 -4.32 6.89
N ILE A 72 12.41 -3.06 6.78
CA ILE A 72 13.83 -2.68 6.73
C ILE A 72 14.54 -3.07 8.04
N GLN A 73 13.95 -2.74 9.18
CA GLN A 73 14.52 -3.07 10.48
C GLN A 73 14.71 -4.57 10.66
N HIS A 74 13.72 -5.36 10.22
CA HIS A 74 13.80 -6.81 10.26
C HIS A 74 14.87 -7.36 9.32
N LYS A 75 14.94 -6.87 8.07
CA LYS A 75 15.94 -7.32 7.08
C LYS A 75 17.37 -6.90 7.39
N LYS A 76 17.58 -5.84 8.18
CA LYS A 76 18.92 -5.39 8.61
C LYS A 76 19.48 -6.20 9.78
N LYS A 77 18.69 -7.09 10.38
CA LYS A 77 19.11 -7.96 11.49
C LYS A 77 19.64 -9.30 10.97
N VAL A 78 20.68 -9.25 10.12
CA VAL A 78 21.58 -10.36 9.75
C VAL A 78 22.99 -9.79 9.61
#